data_AF-A0A916F6Z6-F1
#
_entry.id   AF-A0A916F6Z6-F1
#
_cell.length_a   1.000
_cell.length_b   1.000
_cell.length_c   1.000
_cell.angle_alpha   90.00
_cell.angle_beta   90.00
_cell.angle_gamma   90.00
#
_symmetry.space_group_name_H-M   'P 1'
#
loop_
_entity.id
_entity.type
_entity.pdbx_description
1 polymer ?
#
loop_
_entity_poly.entity_id
_entity_poly.type
_entity_poly.pdbx_seq_one_letter_code
_entity_poly.pdbx_strand_id
1 'polypeptide(L)'
;MIFDEKQQAELKKYTYSIYILQALGFVTGGITSLIAVIINYIKDEDVRGGWLESHFRWQKATFWYGLLWTVLGVLTTWILIGYVVLPLVTVWLIYRIARGWIYLVDGKTMYPQTTGENSE
;
A
#
# COMPACT_ATOMS: atom_id res chain seq x y z
N MET A 1 9.42 17.53 12.15
CA MET A 1 9.29 16.75 13.39
C MET A 1 10.41 15.72 13.40
N ILE A 2 11.31 15.74 14.39
CA ILE A 2 12.39 14.74 14.50
C ILE A 2 11.82 13.58 15.31
N PHE A 3 11.54 12.47 14.64
CA PHE A 3 11.10 11.25 15.28
C PHE A 3 12.28 10.56 15.98
N ASP A 4 12.05 10.07 17.20
CA ASP A 4 13.02 9.27 17.96
C ASP A 4 13.32 7.92 17.23
N GLU A 5 14.50 7.35 17.44
CA GLU A 5 14.91 6.06 16.86
C GLU A 5 13.91 4.94 17.21
N LYS A 6 13.36 4.95 18.42
CA LYS A 6 12.32 3.99 18.82
C LYS A 6 11.02 4.17 18.04
N GLN A 7 10.59 5.41 17.81
CA GLN A 7 9.40 5.70 16.98
C GLN A 7 9.60 5.23 15.54
N GLN A 8 10.80 5.44 14.97
CA GLN A 8 11.14 4.96 13.64
C GLN A 8 11.12 3.43 13.54
N ALA A 9 11.65 2.74 14.55
CA ALA A 9 11.65 1.28 14.60
C ALA A 9 10.24 0.69 14.68
N GLU A 10 9.37 1.28 15.51
CA GLU A 10 7.96 0.89 15.64
C GLU A 10 7.20 1.11 14.32
N LEU A 11 7.31 2.30 13.72
CA LEU A 11 6.67 2.62 12.44
C LEU A 11 7.11 1.68 11.30
N LYS A 12 8.40 1.32 11.26
CA LYS A 12 8.90 0.29 10.34
C LYS A 12 8.20 -1.04 10.57
N LYS A 13 8.11 -1.49 11.83
CA LYS A 13 7.46 -2.76 12.21
C LYS A 13 5.98 -2.80 11.78
N TYR A 14 5.25 -1.71 11.98
CA TYR A 14 3.88 -1.57 11.47
C TYR A 14 3.82 -1.66 9.94
N THR A 15 4.71 -0.96 9.24
CA THR A 15 4.74 -0.97 7.77
C THR A 15 5.03 -2.36 7.20
N TYR A 16 5.95 -3.11 7.82
CA TYR A 16 6.19 -4.52 7.48
C TYR A 16 4.95 -5.39 7.70
N SER A 17 4.27 -5.19 8.83
CA SER A 17 3.06 -5.95 9.17
C SER A 17 1.94 -5.70 8.17
N ILE A 18 1.79 -4.46 7.70
CA ILE A 18 0.82 -4.07 6.69
C ILE A 18 1.09 -4.80 5.36
N TYR A 19 2.36 -4.93 4.94
CA TYR A 19 2.68 -5.69 3.73
C TYR A 19 2.39 -7.18 3.85
N ILE A 20 2.70 -7.78 5.02
CA ILE A 20 2.39 -9.19 5.28
C ILE A 20 0.88 -9.41 5.26
N LEU A 21 0.10 -8.54 5.92
CA LEU A 21 -1.36 -8.60 5.91
C LEU A 21 -1.93 -8.42 4.49
N GLN A 22 -1.32 -7.55 3.68
CA GLN A 22 -1.77 -7.34 2.30
C GLN A 22 -1.48 -8.56 1.42
N ALA A 23 -0.35 -9.24 1.62
CA ALA A 23 -0.03 -10.50 0.95
C ALA A 23 -0.95 -11.66 1.40
N LEU A 24 -1.29 -11.73 2.69
CA LEU A 24 -2.28 -12.67 3.21
C LEU A 24 -3.69 -12.40 2.63
N GLY A 25 -3.93 -11.18 2.14
CA GLY A 25 -5.15 -10.78 1.45
C GLY A 25 -5.49 -11.67 0.27
N PHE A 26 -4.49 -12.14 -0.47
CA PHE A 26 -4.69 -13.06 -1.58
C PHE A 26 -5.20 -14.43 -1.13
N VAL A 27 -4.87 -14.85 0.09
CA VAL A 27 -5.30 -16.14 0.66
C VAL A 27 -6.67 -16.00 1.34
N THR A 28 -6.95 -14.86 1.97
CA THR A 28 -8.20 -14.62 2.71
C THR A 28 -9.31 -13.95 1.89
N GLY A 29 -9.15 -13.83 0.56
CA GLY A 29 -10.12 -13.14 -0.29
C GLY A 29 -10.27 -11.63 -0.04
N GLY A 30 -9.22 -10.97 0.46
CA GLY A 30 -9.17 -9.51 0.65
C GLY A 30 -9.45 -9.01 2.07
N ILE A 31 -9.91 -9.86 3.00
CA ILE A 31 -10.24 -9.45 4.38
C ILE A 31 -9.03 -8.88 5.14
N THR A 32 -7.87 -9.51 5.04
CA THR A 32 -6.64 -9.01 5.68
C THR A 32 -6.09 -7.74 5.01
N SER A 33 -6.34 -7.55 3.71
CA SER A 33 -6.04 -6.29 3.02
C SER A 33 -6.92 -5.13 3.51
N LEU A 34 -8.16 -5.41 3.92
CA LEU A 34 -9.06 -4.41 4.52
C LEU A 34 -8.53 -3.94 5.88
N ILE A 35 -8.09 -4.86 6.73
CA ILE A 35 -7.45 -4.52 8.02
C ILE A 35 -6.20 -3.66 7.79
N ALA A 36 -5.39 -4.02 6.80
CA ALA A 36 -4.20 -3.26 6.42
C ALA A 36 -4.52 -1.81 6.00
N VAL A 37 -5.61 -1.59 5.23
CA VAL A 37 -6.01 -0.21 4.85
C VAL A 37 -6.57 0.57 6.04
N ILE A 38 -7.29 -0.09 6.95
CA ILE A 38 -7.82 0.54 8.17
C ILE A 38 -6.67 1.05 9.04
N ILE A 39 -5.63 0.23 9.26
CA ILE A 39 -4.43 0.65 10.00
C ILE A 39 -3.75 1.84 9.32
N ASN A 40 -3.67 1.84 7.98
CA ASN A 40 -3.13 2.96 7.22
C ASN A 40 -3.91 4.27 7.44
N TYR A 41 -5.24 4.22 7.54
CA TYR A 41 -6.04 5.41 7.83
C TYR A 41 -5.89 5.87 9.29
N ILE A 42 -5.85 4.93 10.24
CA ILE A 42 -5.69 5.26 11.67
C ILE A 42 -4.33 5.90 11.94
N LYS A 43 -3.25 5.36 11.36
CA LYS A 43 -1.88 5.85 11.54
C LYS A 43 -1.45 6.90 10.52
N ASP A 44 -2.37 7.36 9.67
CA ASP A 44 -2.03 8.35 8.64
C ASP A 44 -1.51 9.64 9.26
N GLU A 45 -2.10 10.07 10.38
CA GLU A 45 -1.69 11.27 11.11
C GLU A 45 -0.29 11.13 11.72
N ASP A 46 0.08 9.93 12.19
CA ASP A 46 1.38 9.64 12.80
C ASP A 46 2.55 9.77 11.81
N VAL A 47 2.29 9.63 10.50
CA VAL A 47 3.33 9.64 9.46
C VAL A 47 3.38 10.94 8.65
N ARG A 48 2.51 11.92 8.92
CA ARG A 48 2.44 13.20 8.17
C ARG A 48 3.73 14.00 8.32
N GLY A 49 4.23 14.50 7.19
CA GLY A 49 5.49 15.27 7.14
C GLY A 49 6.76 14.42 7.27
N GLY A 50 6.62 13.10 7.20
CA GLY A 50 7.71 12.14 7.16
C GLY A 50 7.83 11.43 5.80
N TRP A 51 8.98 10.80 5.56
CA TRP A 51 9.21 10.01 4.34
C TRP A 51 8.26 8.80 4.20
N LEU A 52 7.75 8.29 5.33
CA LEU A 52 6.76 7.20 5.43
C LEU A 52 5.37 7.59 4.88
N GLU A 53 5.02 8.88 4.85
CA GLU A 53 3.75 9.36 4.29
C GLU A 53 3.55 8.87 2.85
N SER A 54 4.63 8.89 2.05
CA SER A 54 4.60 8.44 0.67
C SER A 54 4.26 6.95 0.53
N HIS A 55 4.68 6.12 1.50
CA HIS A 55 4.38 4.69 1.53
C HIS A 55 2.94 4.44 1.93
N PHE A 56 2.43 5.15 2.94
CA PHE A 56 1.03 5.05 3.36
C PHE A 56 0.09 5.44 2.21
N ARG A 57 0.41 6.52 1.47
CA ARG A 57 -0.32 6.90 0.25
C ARG A 57 -0.25 5.83 -0.83
N TRP A 58 0.92 5.24 -1.07
CA TRP A 58 1.09 4.14 -2.04
C TRP A 58 0.27 2.90 -1.67
N GLN A 59 0.27 2.52 -0.39
CA GLN A 59 -0.47 1.36 0.11
C GLN A 59 -1.99 1.58 0.03
N LYS A 60 -2.48 2.77 0.44
CA LYS A 60 -3.90 3.16 0.27
C LYS A 60 -4.34 3.09 -1.19
N ALA A 61 -3.54 3.66 -2.11
CA ALA A 61 -3.84 3.61 -3.54
C ALA A 61 -3.85 2.16 -4.07
N THR A 62 -2.88 1.33 -3.65
CA THR A 62 -2.81 -0.07 -4.07
C THR A 62 -4.04 -0.86 -3.64
N PHE A 63 -4.56 -0.61 -2.42
CA PHE A 63 -5.80 -1.20 -1.95
C PHE A 63 -7.00 -0.79 -2.81
N TRP A 64 -7.22 0.51 -3.01
CA TRP A 64 -8.40 0.99 -3.74
C TRP A 64 -8.40 0.60 -5.22
N TYR A 65 -7.25 0.71 -5.90
CA TYR A 65 -7.12 0.24 -7.28
C TYR A 65 -7.25 -1.29 -7.36
N GLY A 66 -6.65 -2.02 -6.42
CA GLY A 66 -6.77 -3.48 -6.34
C GLY A 66 -8.22 -3.93 -6.19
N LEU A 67 -8.95 -3.30 -5.26
CA LEU A 67 -10.37 -3.57 -5.02
C LEU A 67 -11.20 -3.27 -6.26
N LEU A 68 -11.02 -2.09 -6.87
CA LEU A 68 -11.73 -1.70 -8.08
C LEU A 68 -11.52 -2.72 -9.21
N TRP A 69 -10.26 -3.03 -9.53
CA TRP A 69 -9.94 -3.94 -10.63
C TRP A 69 -10.36 -5.39 -10.33
N THR A 70 -10.32 -5.82 -9.08
CA THR A 70 -10.81 -7.15 -8.68
C THR A 70 -12.33 -7.23 -8.86
N VAL A 71 -13.08 -6.22 -8.41
CA VAL A 71 -14.54 -6.14 -8.61
C VAL A 71 -14.88 -6.13 -10.09
N LEU A 72 -14.21 -5.31 -10.90
CA LEU A 72 -14.39 -5.30 -12.36
C LEU A 72 -14.02 -6.63 -13.01
N GLY A 73 -12.94 -7.28 -12.56
CA GLY A 73 -12.54 -8.60 -13.01
C GLY A 73 -13.61 -9.64 -12.72
N VAL A 74 -14.17 -9.67 -11.51
CA VAL A 74 -15.27 -10.57 -11.15
C VAL A 74 -16.52 -10.29 -11.98
N LEU A 75 -16.93 -9.03 -12.15
CA LEU A 75 -18.10 -8.67 -12.97
C LEU A 75 -17.94 -9.07 -14.44
N THR A 76 -16.71 -9.02 -14.97
CA THR A 76 -16.41 -9.39 -16.35
C THR A 76 -16.14 -10.89 -16.55
N THR A 77 -16.18 -11.71 -15.49
CA THR A 77 -16.07 -13.18 -15.63
C THR A 77 -17.23 -13.78 -16.44
N TRP A 78 -18.42 -13.16 -16.36
CA TRP A 78 -19.61 -13.56 -17.11
C TRP A 78 -19.41 -13.53 -18.63
N ILE A 79 -18.51 -12.68 -19.12
CA ILE A 79 -18.15 -12.54 -20.54
C ILE A 79 -16.76 -13.13 -20.84
N LEU A 80 -16.25 -14.01 -19.97
CA LEU A 80 -14.93 -14.66 -20.02
C LEU A 80 -13.70 -13.73 -19.91
N ILE A 81 -13.86 -12.41 -20.03
CA ILE A 81 -12.78 -11.42 -19.90
C ILE A 81 -12.17 -11.44 -18.49
N GLY A 82 -13.00 -11.67 -17.47
CA GLY A 82 -12.56 -11.71 -16.07
C GLY A 82 -11.46 -12.74 -15.79
N TYR A 83 -11.42 -13.85 -16.52
CA TYR A 83 -10.39 -14.89 -16.36
C TYR A 83 -8.99 -14.43 -16.78
N VAL A 84 -8.89 -13.40 -17.63
CA VAL A 84 -7.61 -12.78 -18.01
C VAL A 84 -7.31 -11.58 -17.10
N VAL A 85 -8.33 -10.78 -16.78
CA VAL A 85 -8.20 -9.59 -15.94
C VAL A 85 -7.76 -9.95 -14.53
N LEU A 86 -8.37 -10.96 -13.90
CA LEU A 86 -8.08 -11.31 -12.51
C LEU A 86 -6.60 -11.73 -12.29
N PRO A 87 -5.99 -12.63 -13.09
CA PRO A 87 -4.56 -12.93 -12.99
C PRO A 87 -3.66 -11.71 -13.21
N LEU A 88 -3.99 -10.84 -14.16
CA LEU A 88 -3.22 -9.62 -14.41
C LEU A 88 -3.25 -8.68 -13.20
N VAL A 89 -4.41 -8.53 -12.57
CA VAL A 89 -4.57 -7.74 -11.33
C VAL A 89 -3.78 -8.36 -10.19
N THR A 90 -3.80 -9.70 -10.06
CA THR A 90 -3.00 -10.41 -9.05
C THR A 90 -1.51 -10.14 -9.23
N VAL A 91 -0.97 -10.32 -10.45
CA VAL A 91 0.45 -10.04 -10.74
C VAL A 91 0.79 -8.57 -10.49
N TRP A 92 -0.08 -7.66 -10.90
CA TRP A 92 0.10 -6.22 -10.67
C TRP A 92 0.15 -5.87 -9.18
N LEU A 93 -0.74 -6.45 -8.36
CA LEU A 93 -0.74 -6.25 -6.91
C LEU A 93 0.54 -6.80 -6.26
N ILE A 94 1.00 -8.00 -6.66
CA ILE A 94 2.26 -8.57 -6.17
C ILE A 94 3.43 -7.62 -6.48
N TYR A 95 3.52 -7.14 -7.72
CA TYR A 95 4.54 -6.17 -8.12
C TYR A 95 4.50 -4.88 -7.29
N ARG A 96 3.32 -4.30 -7.06
CA ARG A 96 3.13 -3.07 -6.27
C ARG A 96 3.58 -3.24 -4.83
N ILE A 97 3.29 -4.40 -4.24
CA ILE A 97 3.68 -4.76 -2.87
C ILE A 97 5.21 -4.94 -2.82
N ALA A 98 5.79 -5.72 -3.72
CA ALA A 98 7.23 -5.95 -3.78
C ALA A 98 8.03 -4.66 -3.97
N ARG A 99 7.61 -3.79 -4.90
CA ARG A 99 8.25 -2.48 -5.11
C ARG A 99 8.18 -1.61 -3.87
N GLY A 100 7.02 -1.56 -3.22
CA GLY A 100 6.85 -0.78 -2.00
C GLY A 100 7.70 -1.31 -0.84
N TRP A 101 7.91 -2.61 -0.74
CA TRP A 101 8.79 -3.21 0.25
C TRP A 101 10.27 -2.87 -0.02
N ILE A 102 10.73 -3.01 -1.27
CA ILE A 102 12.12 -2.70 -1.64
C ILE A 102 12.46 -1.24 -1.32
N TYR A 103 11.57 -0.30 -1.63
CA TYR A 103 11.79 1.13 -1.34
C TYR A 103 11.79 1.41 0.17
N LEU A 104 10.98 0.70 0.93
CA LEU A 104 10.99 0.81 2.39
C LEU A 104 12.32 0.34 3.00
N VAL A 105 12.86 -0.77 2.51
CA VAL A 105 14.15 -1.33 2.95
C VAL A 105 15.29 -0.39 2.57
N ASP A 106 15.25 0.18 1.36
CA ASP A 106 16.23 1.12 0.85
C ASP A 106 16.15 2.51 1.52
N GLY A 107 15.15 2.77 2.37
CA GLY A 107 14.94 4.08 2.99
C GLY A 107 14.55 5.19 2.00
N LYS A 108 13.98 4.83 0.84
CA LYS A 108 13.60 5.75 -0.24
C LYS A 108 12.10 6.07 -0.17
N THR A 109 11.70 7.30 -0.49
CA THR A 109 10.27 7.65 -0.61
C THR A 109 9.63 7.06 -1.88
N MET A 110 8.33 6.76 -1.83
CA MET A 110 7.58 6.30 -3.01
C MET A 110 7.13 7.44 -3.93
N TYR A 111 6.98 8.64 -3.36
CA TYR A 111 6.63 9.85 -4.08
C TYR A 111 7.59 10.96 -3.65
N PRO A 112 8.02 11.83 -4.58
CA PRO A 112 8.67 13.09 -4.22
C PRO A 112 7.75 13.86 -3.28
N GLN A 113 8.29 14.30 -2.14
CA GLN A 113 7.55 15.13 -1.19
C GLN A 113 7.41 16.51 -1.85
N THR A 114 6.20 16.92 -2.19
CA THR A 114 5.91 18.31 -2.57
C THR A 114 5.89 19.17 -1.30
N THR A 115 7.05 19.25 -0.63
CA THR A 115 7.30 20.32 0.32
C THR A 115 7.34 21.60 -0.52
N GLY A 116 6.69 22.67 -0.08
CA GLY A 116 6.59 23.93 -0.81
C GLY A 116 7.92 24.64 -1.02
N GLU A 117 8.79 24.07 -1.84
CA GLU A 117 9.97 24.71 -2.43
C GLU A 117 9.47 25.60 -3.59
N ASN A 118 8.73 26.66 -3.23
CA ASN A 118 8.34 27.81 -4.04
C ASN A 118 7.81 28.94 -3.13
N SER A 119 8.45 29.14 -1.97
CA SER A 119 8.24 30.33 -1.13
C SER A 119 9.50 31.17 -1.03
N GLU A 120 10.19 31.35 -2.16
CA GLU A 120 11.16 32.43 -2.36
C GLU A 120 10.62 33.41 -3.41
#